data_AF-A3D5X8-F1
#
_entry.id   AF-A3D5X8-F1
#
_cell.length_a   1.000
_cell.length_b   1.000
_cell.length_c   1.000
_cell.angle_alpha   90.00
_cell.angle_beta   90.00
_cell.angle_gamma   90.00
#
_symmetry.space_group_name_H-M   'P 1'
#
loop_
_entity.id
_entity.type
_entity.pdbx_description
1 polymer ?
#
loop_
_entity_poly.entity_id
_entity_poly.type
_entity_poly.pdbx_seq_one_letter_code
_entity_poly.pdbx_strand_id
1 'polypeptide(L)'
;MVILFYFGEIKRTTFQQLASSTPRLECRSYYLNSGTLVEGVNLSCKNIFVRGPKKGRRADKPMTSEDFWNLAGRAGRWGQEFQGNIFCLDVNNEKLWPNGKPEKRTPYIITPSVDKQMENTDKIIKYIKDGTPRSESVGNIDYEYLITYIIEGIATNNKAILGSLGSSDASSEIELILENCELPHEIFRKNAGISPIAIEELYSYFQNKAENDDLESLIPPHPSSENAVVELTKVLSRINKYLSPSSFGFMFWSNPIGHLILRQYGQ
;
A
#
# COMPACT_ATOMS: atom_id res chain seq x y z
N MET A 1 -13.96 6.91 -22.96
CA MET A 1 -13.72 5.45 -22.77
C MET A 1 -12.42 5.27 -22.00
N VAL A 2 -12.43 4.53 -20.88
CA VAL A 2 -11.21 4.31 -20.07
C VAL A 2 -10.51 3.05 -20.56
N ILE A 3 -9.25 3.22 -21.00
CA ILE A 3 -8.39 2.12 -21.46
C ILE A 3 -7.24 1.98 -20.46
N LEU A 4 -7.05 0.77 -19.95
CA LEU A 4 -5.94 0.47 -19.06
C LEU A 4 -4.87 -0.32 -19.80
N PHE A 5 -3.63 0.14 -19.66
CA PHE A 5 -2.45 -0.53 -20.19
C PHE A 5 -1.59 -1.04 -19.04
N TYR A 6 -1.39 -2.35 -18.96
CA TYR A 6 -0.57 -3.01 -17.97
C TYR A 6 0.67 -3.63 -18.63
N PHE A 7 1.83 -3.03 -18.36
CA PHE A 7 3.11 -3.40 -18.96
C PHE A 7 4.17 -3.70 -17.90
N GLY A 8 4.92 -4.78 -18.07
CA GLY A 8 6.10 -5.07 -17.26
C GLY A 8 7.26 -4.12 -17.57
N GLU A 9 7.52 -3.86 -18.86
CA GLU A 9 8.42 -2.81 -19.38
C GLU A 9 8.03 -2.49 -20.85
N ILE A 10 8.07 -1.21 -21.24
CA ILE A 10 7.86 -0.78 -22.64
C ILE A 10 8.88 0.28 -23.06
N LYS A 11 9.35 0.18 -24.31
CA LYS A 11 10.03 1.28 -25.01
C LYS A 11 8.97 2.27 -25.53
N ARG A 12 9.17 3.57 -25.26
CA ARG A 12 8.27 4.71 -25.58
C ARG A 12 7.64 4.68 -26.99
N THR A 13 8.35 4.13 -27.97
CA THR A 13 7.93 4.03 -29.37
C THR A 13 6.70 3.14 -29.57
N THR A 14 6.62 1.99 -28.88
CA THR A 14 5.49 1.06 -29.00
C THR A 14 4.21 1.67 -28.42
N PHE A 15 4.35 2.47 -27.35
CA PHE A 15 3.24 3.22 -26.77
C PHE A 15 2.68 4.27 -27.72
N GLN A 16 3.55 5.04 -28.39
CA GLN A 16 3.12 6.08 -29.33
C GLN A 16 2.33 5.49 -30.50
N GLN A 17 2.74 4.33 -31.01
CA GLN A 17 2.02 3.62 -32.08
C GLN A 17 0.63 3.15 -31.63
N LEU A 18 0.52 2.56 -30.43
CA LEU A 18 -0.77 2.11 -29.87
C LEU A 18 -1.71 3.28 -29.52
N ALA A 19 -1.16 4.41 -29.06
CA ALA A 19 -1.94 5.62 -28.79
C ALA A 19 -2.39 6.32 -30.08
N SER A 20 -1.60 6.21 -31.16
CA SER A 20 -1.94 6.77 -32.47
C SER A 20 -2.98 5.93 -33.25
N SER A 21 -3.09 4.64 -32.93
CA SER A 21 -4.03 3.72 -33.61
C SER A 21 -5.43 3.71 -33.00
N THR A 22 -5.65 4.33 -31.83
CA THR A 22 -6.97 4.54 -31.24
C THR A 22 -7.59 5.84 -31.76
N PRO A 23 -8.58 5.79 -32.67
CA PRO A 23 -9.13 6.99 -33.29
C PRO A 23 -10.02 7.75 -32.28
N ARG A 24 -9.76 9.05 -32.16
CA ARG A 24 -10.67 10.13 -31.74
C ARG A 24 -11.89 9.69 -30.93
N LEU A 25 -11.80 9.83 -29.62
CA LEU A 25 -12.88 10.15 -28.66
C LEU A 25 -12.16 10.48 -27.34
N GLU A 26 -12.77 11.22 -26.43
CA GLU A 26 -12.24 11.55 -25.10
C GLU A 26 -11.92 10.27 -24.30
N CYS A 27 -10.75 9.69 -24.58
CA CYS A 27 -10.24 8.47 -24.01
C CYS A 27 -9.19 8.86 -22.99
N ARG A 28 -9.55 8.84 -21.71
CA ARG A 28 -8.56 8.79 -20.65
C ARG A 28 -7.92 7.40 -20.67
N SER A 29 -6.75 7.33 -21.30
CA SER A 29 -5.87 6.18 -21.24
C SER A 29 -5.02 6.28 -19.98
N TYR A 30 -5.17 5.33 -19.06
CA TYR A 30 -4.34 5.26 -17.86
C TYR A 30 -3.22 4.26 -18.10
N TYR A 31 -1.99 4.77 -18.02
CA TYR A 31 -0.76 3.97 -18.06
C TYR A 31 -0.31 3.70 -16.64
N LEU A 32 -0.30 2.44 -16.22
CA LEU A 32 0.11 2.08 -14.87
C LEU A 32 1.16 0.97 -14.94
N ASN A 33 2.42 1.37 -14.78
CA ASN A 33 3.54 0.46 -14.48
C ASN A 33 3.53 0.21 -12.98
N SER A 34 3.00 -0.94 -12.53
CA SER A 34 3.38 -1.67 -11.29
C SER A 34 2.21 -2.47 -10.71
N GLY A 35 2.52 -3.51 -9.91
CA GLY A 35 1.59 -4.43 -9.25
C GLY A 35 0.55 -3.81 -8.29
N THR A 36 0.56 -2.50 -8.08
CA THR A 36 -0.37 -1.77 -7.19
C THR A 36 -1.83 -1.81 -7.63
N LEU A 37 -2.11 -2.13 -8.90
CA LEU A 37 -3.49 -2.22 -9.39
C LEU A 37 -4.20 -3.52 -8.97
N VAL A 38 -3.42 -4.58 -8.74
CA VAL A 38 -3.95 -5.88 -8.31
C VAL A 38 -4.39 -5.80 -6.84
N GLU A 39 -3.74 -4.96 -6.04
CA GLU A 39 -3.81 -5.01 -4.57
C GLU A 39 -4.74 -3.98 -3.90
N GLY A 40 -5.41 -3.05 -4.60
CA GLY A 40 -6.39 -2.22 -3.87
C GLY A 40 -6.98 -0.96 -4.51
N VAL A 41 -6.53 -0.48 -5.68
CA VAL A 41 -7.11 0.74 -6.27
C VAL A 41 -8.43 0.42 -6.95
N ASN A 42 -9.57 1.00 -6.56
CA ASN A 42 -10.88 0.81 -7.24
C ASN A 42 -10.91 1.46 -8.64
N LEU A 43 -10.20 0.87 -9.59
CA LEU A 43 -10.24 1.24 -11.00
C LEU A 43 -11.03 0.20 -11.77
N SER A 44 -12.11 0.64 -12.42
CA SER A 44 -12.90 -0.14 -13.36
C SER A 44 -12.78 0.48 -14.75
N CYS A 45 -12.59 -0.35 -15.77
CA CYS A 45 -12.32 0.12 -17.14
C CYS A 45 -12.92 -0.82 -18.18
N LYS A 46 -13.26 -0.29 -19.36
CA LYS A 46 -13.95 -1.07 -20.39
C LYS A 46 -13.02 -2.09 -21.07
N ASN A 47 -11.77 -1.69 -21.32
CA ASN A 47 -10.77 -2.51 -22.00
C ASN A 47 -9.46 -2.49 -21.21
N ILE A 48 -8.92 -3.69 -20.93
CA ILE A 48 -7.60 -3.89 -20.34
C ILE A 48 -6.68 -4.51 -21.38
N PHE A 49 -5.51 -3.93 -21.60
CA PHE A 49 -4.44 -4.50 -22.42
C PHE A 49 -3.30 -4.95 -21.52
N VAL A 50 -2.94 -6.23 -21.59
CA VAL A 50 -1.94 -6.87 -20.73
C VAL A 50 -0.80 -7.41 -21.57
N ARG A 51 0.44 -7.06 -21.22
CA ARG A 51 1.65 -7.59 -21.85
C ARG A 51 2.75 -7.82 -20.83
N GLY A 52 3.16 -9.07 -20.70
CA GLY A 52 4.17 -9.49 -19.72
C GLY A 52 3.83 -9.05 -18.30
N PRO A 53 2.68 -9.48 -17.75
CA PRO A 53 2.23 -9.01 -16.45
C PRO A 53 3.14 -9.52 -15.33
N LYS A 54 3.51 -8.63 -14.40
CA LYS A 54 4.42 -8.93 -13.30
C LYS A 54 3.93 -8.37 -11.97
N LYS A 55 4.12 -9.10 -10.88
CA LYS A 55 3.70 -8.69 -9.53
C LYS A 55 4.82 -7.96 -8.78
N GLY A 56 4.44 -7.02 -7.91
CA GLY A 56 5.34 -6.35 -6.97
C GLY A 56 6.04 -5.09 -7.51
N ARG A 57 6.67 -4.32 -6.61
CA ARG A 57 7.39 -3.08 -6.93
C ARG A 57 8.65 -3.30 -7.77
N ARG A 58 9.30 -4.46 -7.64
CA ARG A 58 10.53 -4.82 -8.40
C ARG A 58 10.25 -5.55 -9.72
N ALA A 59 8.98 -5.86 -10.02
CA ALA A 59 8.59 -6.55 -11.25
C ALA A 59 9.50 -7.77 -11.56
N ASP A 60 9.80 -8.53 -10.51
CA ASP A 60 10.70 -9.69 -10.53
C ASP A 60 9.92 -10.99 -10.70
N LYS A 61 8.66 -11.03 -10.25
CA LYS A 61 7.80 -12.21 -10.33
C LYS A 61 6.74 -12.05 -11.44
N PRO A 62 6.59 -13.02 -12.34
CA PRO A 62 5.44 -13.07 -13.24
C PRO A 62 4.14 -13.06 -12.45
N MET A 63 3.11 -12.40 -12.99
CA MET A 63 1.76 -12.43 -12.42
C MET A 63 1.22 -13.85 -12.42
N THR A 64 0.55 -14.26 -11.34
CA THR A 64 -0.08 -15.58 -11.26
C THR A 64 -1.43 -15.59 -11.98
N SER A 65 -2.00 -16.79 -12.19
CA SER A 65 -3.33 -16.92 -12.81
C SER A 65 -4.41 -16.23 -11.97
N GLU A 66 -4.30 -16.33 -10.64
CA GLU A 66 -5.23 -15.73 -9.68
C GLU A 66 -5.20 -14.20 -9.75
N ASP A 67 -4.00 -13.62 -9.75
CA ASP A 67 -3.82 -12.17 -9.89
C ASP A 67 -4.36 -11.65 -11.23
N PHE A 68 -4.19 -12.42 -12.30
CA PHE A 68 -4.75 -12.10 -13.61
C PHE A 68 -6.28 -12.08 -13.57
N TRP A 69 -6.92 -13.06 -12.93
CA TRP A 69 -8.39 -13.09 -12.81
C TRP A 69 -8.93 -12.00 -11.87
N ASN A 70 -8.16 -11.59 -10.86
CA ASN A 70 -8.47 -10.42 -10.04
C ASN A 70 -8.41 -9.12 -10.84
N LEU A 71 -7.40 -8.97 -11.71
CA LEU A 71 -7.33 -7.86 -12.66
C LEU A 71 -8.48 -7.93 -13.67
N ALA A 72 -8.80 -9.12 -14.16
CA ALA A 72 -9.86 -9.35 -15.14
C ALA A 72 -11.24 -8.94 -14.63
N GLY A 73 -11.52 -9.14 -13.34
CA GLY A 73 -12.75 -8.69 -12.70
C GLY A 73 -12.94 -7.16 -12.69
N ARG A 74 -11.90 -6.38 -13.00
CA ARG A 74 -11.97 -4.92 -13.13
C ARG A 74 -12.31 -4.47 -14.55
N ALA A 75 -12.40 -5.40 -15.50
CA ALA A 75 -12.86 -5.12 -16.85
C ALA A 75 -14.40 -5.08 -16.88
N GLY A 76 -14.95 -3.89 -17.18
CA GLY A 76 -16.38 -3.62 -17.25
C GLY A 76 -16.93 -3.01 -15.96
N ARG A 77 -17.56 -1.84 -16.08
CA ARG A 77 -18.26 -1.16 -15.00
C ARG A 77 -19.69 -1.65 -14.93
N TRP A 78 -20.07 -2.14 -13.76
CA TRP A 78 -21.45 -2.51 -13.49
C TRP A 78 -22.39 -1.32 -13.78
N GLY A 79 -23.42 -1.56 -14.60
CA GLY A 79 -24.42 -0.56 -14.98
C GLY A 79 -24.01 0.45 -16.06
N GLN A 80 -22.75 0.44 -16.56
CA GLN A 80 -22.35 1.27 -17.72
C GLN A 80 -21.98 0.45 -18.95
N GLU A 81 -21.31 -0.68 -18.78
CA GLU A 81 -20.91 -1.54 -19.90
C GLU A 81 -21.51 -2.93 -19.78
N PHE A 82 -22.02 -3.47 -20.91
CA PHE A 82 -22.55 -4.84 -20.99
C PHE A 82 -21.45 -5.92 -20.89
N GLN A 83 -20.22 -5.56 -21.27
CA GLN A 83 -19.05 -6.44 -21.18
C GLN A 83 -17.77 -5.62 -21.02
N GLY A 84 -16.79 -6.18 -20.31
CA GLY A 84 -15.41 -5.73 -20.30
C GLY A 84 -14.53 -6.64 -21.15
N ASN A 85 -13.54 -6.08 -21.84
CA ASN A 85 -12.62 -6.86 -22.67
C ASN A 85 -11.20 -6.83 -22.09
N ILE A 86 -10.50 -7.95 -22.23
CA ILE A 86 -9.09 -8.09 -21.84
C ILE A 86 -8.32 -8.63 -23.03
N PHE A 87 -7.25 -7.95 -23.40
CA PHE A 87 -6.41 -8.28 -24.54
C PHE A 87 -5.01 -8.66 -24.04
N CYS A 88 -4.65 -9.94 -24.17
CA CYS A 88 -3.30 -10.42 -23.87
C CYS A 88 -2.42 -10.28 -25.12
N LEU A 89 -1.34 -9.49 -25.01
CA LEU A 89 -0.43 -9.21 -26.11
C LEU A 89 0.84 -10.06 -25.98
N ASP A 90 1.44 -10.42 -27.13
CA ASP A 90 2.68 -11.18 -27.23
C ASP A 90 2.68 -12.51 -26.44
N VAL A 91 1.53 -13.20 -26.38
CA VAL A 91 1.36 -14.45 -25.60
C VAL A 91 2.31 -15.57 -26.00
N ASN A 92 2.81 -15.57 -27.24
CA ASN A 92 3.78 -16.54 -27.74
C ASN A 92 5.23 -16.22 -27.32
N ASN A 93 5.47 -15.09 -26.64
CA ASN A 93 6.79 -14.72 -26.17
C ASN A 93 7.01 -15.25 -24.74
N GLU A 94 7.75 -16.34 -24.62
CA GLU A 94 8.07 -17.00 -23.34
C GLU A 94 8.78 -16.08 -22.33
N LYS A 95 9.50 -15.04 -22.78
CA LYS A 95 10.12 -14.06 -21.87
C LYS A 95 9.08 -13.16 -21.20
N LEU A 96 7.96 -12.90 -21.87
CA LEU A 96 6.87 -12.07 -21.36
C LEU A 96 5.85 -12.92 -20.61
N TRP A 97 5.59 -14.14 -21.09
CA TRP A 97 4.62 -15.07 -20.52
C TRP A 97 5.31 -16.40 -20.16
N PRO A 98 6.19 -16.42 -19.13
CA PRO A 98 6.93 -17.62 -18.77
C PRO A 98 6.01 -18.77 -18.32
N ASN A 99 4.84 -18.43 -17.79
CA ASN A 99 3.81 -19.40 -17.36
C ASN A 99 2.67 -19.54 -18.40
N GLY A 100 2.82 -18.96 -19.59
CA GLY A 100 1.76 -18.85 -20.58
C GLY A 100 0.64 -17.89 -20.18
N LYS A 101 -0.37 -17.75 -21.06
CA LYS A 101 -1.59 -17.00 -20.75
C LYS A 101 -2.52 -17.83 -19.85
N PRO A 102 -3.19 -17.23 -18.86
CA PRO A 102 -4.25 -17.92 -18.13
C PRO A 102 -5.41 -18.28 -19.05
N GLU A 103 -5.74 -19.57 -19.17
CA GLU A 103 -6.80 -20.03 -20.09
C GLU A 103 -8.16 -20.22 -19.41
N LYS A 104 -8.16 -20.67 -18.16
CA LYS A 104 -9.37 -20.95 -17.39
C LYS A 104 -9.20 -20.41 -15.98
N ARG A 105 -10.31 -19.94 -15.41
CA ARG A 105 -10.39 -19.61 -13.99
C ARG A 105 -10.53 -20.90 -13.21
N THR A 106 -9.52 -21.22 -12.42
CA THR A 106 -9.55 -22.34 -11.48
C THR A 106 -9.93 -21.83 -10.09
N PRO A 107 -10.76 -22.57 -9.33
CA PRO A 107 -10.90 -22.31 -7.90
C PRO A 107 -9.53 -22.43 -7.22
N TYR A 108 -9.24 -21.51 -6.32
CA TYR A 108 -8.02 -21.52 -5.52
C TYR A 108 -8.37 -21.21 -4.06
N ILE A 109 -7.56 -21.75 -3.14
CA ILE A 109 -7.74 -21.51 -1.71
C ILE A 109 -7.11 -20.15 -1.39
N ILE A 110 -7.89 -19.28 -0.77
CA ILE A 110 -7.38 -18.02 -0.24
C ILE A 110 -6.84 -18.31 1.14
N THR A 111 -5.52 -18.24 1.29
CA THR A 111 -4.88 -18.28 2.61
C THR A 111 -4.90 -16.87 3.20
N PRO A 112 -5.43 -16.67 4.42
CA PRO A 112 -5.31 -15.42 5.14
C PRO A 112 -3.86 -14.94 5.22
N SER A 113 -3.64 -13.63 5.09
CA SER A 113 -2.30 -13.06 5.23
C SER A 113 -1.71 -13.32 6.62
N VAL A 114 -2.55 -13.41 7.66
CA VAL A 114 -2.15 -13.71 9.03
C VAL A 114 -1.44 -15.07 9.10
N ASP A 115 -2.06 -16.12 8.58
CA ASP A 115 -1.52 -17.49 8.59
C ASP A 115 -0.12 -17.56 7.96
N LYS A 116 0.06 -16.85 6.84
CA LYS A 116 1.37 -16.78 6.16
C LYS A 116 2.43 -16.08 7.00
N GLN A 117 2.07 -15.03 7.73
CA GLN A 117 3.03 -14.34 8.61
C GLN A 117 3.35 -15.20 9.84
N MET A 118 2.38 -15.96 10.35
CA MET A 118 2.57 -16.91 11.46
C MET A 118 3.52 -18.07 11.13
N GLU A 119 3.85 -18.31 9.86
CA GLU A 119 4.95 -19.23 9.50
C GLU A 119 6.34 -18.71 9.96
N ASN A 120 6.46 -17.41 10.29
CA ASN A 120 7.72 -16.77 10.72
C ASN A 120 7.60 -16.15 12.13
N THR A 121 6.94 -16.82 13.07
CA THR A 121 6.70 -16.31 14.44
C THR A 121 7.95 -15.74 15.11
N ASP A 122 9.09 -16.43 15.02
CA ASP A 122 10.34 -15.99 15.66
C ASP A 122 10.81 -14.61 15.17
N LYS A 123 10.64 -14.31 13.88
CA LYS A 123 11.02 -13.01 13.31
C LYS A 123 10.10 -11.90 13.77
N ILE A 124 8.81 -12.21 13.91
CA ILE A 124 7.80 -11.26 14.38
C ILE A 124 8.06 -10.92 15.84
N ILE A 125 8.24 -11.95 16.68
CA ILE A 125 8.57 -11.76 18.10
C ILE A 125 9.86 -10.94 18.24
N LYS A 126 10.88 -11.25 17.44
CA LYS A 126 12.11 -10.46 17.43
C LYS A 126 11.86 -9.00 17.04
N TYR A 127 11.11 -8.75 15.97
CA TYR A 127 10.79 -7.40 15.51
C TYR A 127 10.04 -6.59 16.57
N ILE A 128 9.12 -7.25 17.29
CA ILE A 128 8.38 -6.68 18.42
C ILE A 128 9.33 -6.34 19.57
N LYS A 129 10.20 -7.28 19.97
CA LYS A 129 11.20 -7.10 21.05
C LYS A 129 12.24 -6.03 20.76
N ASP A 130 12.63 -5.88 19.50
CA ASP A 130 13.56 -4.85 19.05
C ASP A 130 12.90 -3.44 19.02
N GLY A 131 11.66 -3.31 19.51
CA GLY A 131 10.95 -2.03 19.61
C GLY A 131 10.32 -1.57 18.29
N THR A 132 10.12 -2.48 17.33
CA THR A 132 9.61 -2.16 15.99
C THR A 132 10.42 -1.05 15.30
N PRO A 133 11.73 -1.26 15.02
CA PRO A 133 12.61 -0.21 14.53
C PRO A 133 12.07 0.42 13.25
N ARG A 134 11.93 1.75 13.26
CA ARG A 134 11.29 2.50 12.16
C ARG A 134 12.03 2.30 10.83
N SER A 135 13.36 2.26 10.84
CA SER A 135 14.18 2.00 9.64
C SER A 135 13.83 0.69 8.92
N GLU A 136 13.28 -0.29 9.63
CA GLU A 136 12.92 -1.60 9.08
C GLU A 136 11.40 -1.74 8.83
N SER A 137 10.58 -0.83 9.33
CA SER A 137 9.10 -0.88 9.22
C SER A 137 8.59 -1.05 7.78
N VAL A 138 9.23 -0.40 6.79
CA VAL A 138 8.84 -0.53 5.37
C VAL A 138 9.02 -1.96 4.85
N GLY A 139 10.06 -2.66 5.30
CA GLY A 139 10.31 -4.05 4.94
C GLY A 139 9.43 -5.03 5.71
N ASN A 140 8.95 -4.62 6.88
CA ASN A 140 8.19 -5.43 7.84
C ASN A 140 6.73 -4.95 7.98
N ILE A 141 6.16 -4.32 6.94
CA ILE A 141 4.82 -3.73 7.02
C ILE A 141 3.73 -4.77 7.32
N ASP A 142 3.92 -6.01 6.89
CA ASP A 142 3.02 -7.11 7.21
C ASP A 142 2.97 -7.39 8.72
N TYR A 143 4.09 -7.20 9.43
CA TYR A 143 4.18 -7.35 10.89
C TYR A 143 3.46 -6.20 11.59
N GLU A 144 3.53 -4.98 11.07
CA GLU A 144 2.80 -3.82 11.60
C GLU A 144 1.27 -4.03 11.55
N TYR A 145 0.77 -4.53 10.42
CA TYR A 145 -0.64 -4.89 10.27
C TYR A 145 -1.05 -6.01 11.21
N LEU A 146 -0.19 -7.01 11.35
CA LEU A 146 -0.41 -8.13 12.26
C LEU A 146 -0.47 -7.68 13.73
N ILE A 147 0.47 -6.83 14.17
CA ILE A 147 0.45 -6.26 15.53
C ILE A 147 -0.89 -5.58 15.78
N THR A 148 -1.34 -4.72 14.86
CA THR A 148 -2.65 -4.07 14.97
C THR A 148 -3.79 -5.09 15.08
N TYR A 149 -3.76 -6.13 14.26
CA TYR A 149 -4.78 -7.19 14.26
C TYR A 149 -4.80 -7.95 15.59
N ILE A 150 -3.65 -8.21 16.19
CA ILE A 150 -3.52 -8.83 17.53
C ILE A 150 -4.10 -7.91 18.61
N ILE A 151 -3.79 -6.61 18.57
CA ILE A 151 -4.32 -5.60 19.51
C ILE A 151 -5.85 -5.55 19.45
N GLU A 152 -6.44 -5.59 18.25
CA GLU A 152 -7.90 -5.66 18.10
C GLU A 152 -8.45 -6.94 18.73
N GLY A 153 -7.78 -8.08 18.53
CA GLY A 153 -8.12 -9.36 19.15
C GLY A 153 -8.13 -9.29 20.67
N ILE A 154 -7.09 -8.69 21.27
CA ILE A 154 -6.97 -8.49 22.72
C ILE A 154 -8.06 -7.54 23.23
N ALA A 155 -8.18 -6.36 22.63
CA ALA A 155 -9.11 -5.32 23.07
C ALA A 155 -10.58 -5.75 23.01
N THR A 156 -10.93 -6.60 22.04
CA THR A 156 -12.29 -7.13 21.87
C THR A 156 -12.49 -8.51 22.52
N ASN A 157 -11.44 -9.08 23.13
CA ASN A 157 -11.41 -10.46 23.62
C ASN A 157 -11.90 -11.48 22.58
N ASN A 158 -11.52 -11.27 21.32
CA ASN A 158 -11.97 -12.07 20.19
C ASN A 158 -11.14 -13.35 20.06
N LYS A 159 -11.67 -14.44 20.62
CA LYS A 159 -11.04 -15.77 20.60
C LYS A 159 -10.79 -16.32 19.20
N ALA A 160 -11.55 -15.92 18.17
CA ALA A 160 -11.30 -16.38 16.81
C ALA A 160 -10.03 -15.72 16.22
N ILE A 161 -9.85 -14.42 16.48
CA ILE A 161 -8.64 -13.69 16.11
C ILE A 161 -7.44 -14.30 16.85
N LEU A 162 -7.51 -14.39 18.18
CA LEU A 162 -6.44 -14.94 19.00
C LEU A 162 -6.14 -16.42 18.66
N GLY A 163 -7.15 -17.20 18.35
CA GLY A 163 -6.99 -18.60 17.92
C GLY A 163 -6.33 -18.75 16.54
N SER A 164 -6.51 -17.77 15.64
CA SER A 164 -5.86 -17.77 14.31
C SER A 164 -4.37 -17.43 14.35
N LEU A 165 -3.89 -16.85 15.45
CA LEU A 165 -2.53 -16.33 15.60
C LEU A 165 -1.49 -17.38 16.04
N GLY A 166 -1.87 -18.66 16.16
CA GLY A 166 -0.93 -19.68 16.65
C GLY A 166 -0.35 -19.33 18.02
N SER A 167 0.81 -19.89 18.38
CA SER A 167 1.47 -19.83 19.70
C SER A 167 1.17 -18.59 20.56
N SER A 168 0.83 -18.83 21.84
CA SER A 168 0.59 -17.84 22.89
C SER A 168 1.61 -16.69 22.93
N ASP A 169 2.86 -16.97 22.56
CA ASP A 169 4.01 -16.13 22.86
C ASP A 169 4.00 -14.78 22.14
N ALA A 170 3.52 -14.71 20.89
CA ALA A 170 3.43 -13.44 20.16
C ALA A 170 2.32 -12.52 20.71
N SER A 171 1.20 -13.12 21.14
CA SER A 171 0.11 -12.38 21.76
C SER A 171 0.55 -11.85 23.13
N SER A 172 1.20 -12.68 23.95
CA SER A 172 1.72 -12.28 25.26
C SER A 172 2.78 -11.18 25.16
N GLU A 173 3.68 -11.22 24.17
CA GLU A 173 4.67 -10.15 23.99
C GLU A 173 4.00 -8.80 23.64
N ILE A 174 2.95 -8.83 22.81
CA ILE A 174 2.19 -7.62 22.46
C ILE A 174 1.41 -7.11 23.66
N GLU A 175 0.81 -7.98 24.47
CA GLU A 175 0.16 -7.60 25.72
C GLU A 175 1.14 -6.88 26.66
N LEU A 176 2.35 -7.43 26.84
CA LEU A 176 3.39 -6.78 27.65
C LEU A 176 3.79 -5.40 27.13
N ILE A 177 3.89 -5.22 25.81
CA ILE A 177 4.19 -3.90 25.23
C ILE A 177 3.04 -2.93 25.46
N LEU A 178 1.82 -3.39 25.25
CA LEU A 178 0.61 -2.59 25.46
C LEU A 178 0.45 -2.15 26.93
N GLU A 179 0.83 -3.00 27.89
CA GLU A 179 0.84 -2.65 29.31
C GLU A 179 1.82 -1.52 29.64
N ASN A 180 2.88 -1.36 28.83
CA ASN A 180 3.88 -0.30 28.97
C ASN A 180 3.54 0.97 28.16
N CYS A 181 2.43 0.97 27.40
CA CYS A 181 1.98 2.13 26.64
C CYS A 181 1.12 3.06 27.50
N GLU A 182 1.27 4.37 27.35
CA GLU A 182 0.48 5.38 28.06
C GLU A 182 -0.86 5.67 27.35
N LEU A 183 -0.89 5.52 26.04
CA LEU A 183 -2.04 5.87 25.22
C LEU A 183 -3.14 4.80 25.28
N PRO A 184 -4.42 5.21 25.26
CA PRO A 184 -5.53 4.25 25.20
C PRO A 184 -5.50 3.39 23.93
N HIS A 185 -5.90 2.12 24.05
CA HIS A 185 -5.96 1.18 22.92
C HIS A 185 -6.78 1.69 21.72
N GLU A 186 -7.75 2.57 21.95
CA GLU A 186 -8.56 3.18 20.88
C GLU A 186 -7.69 3.97 19.88
N ILE A 187 -6.60 4.60 20.34
CA ILE A 187 -5.67 5.33 19.48
C ILE A 187 -4.96 4.37 18.53
N PHE A 188 -4.46 3.23 19.02
CA PHE A 188 -3.80 2.22 18.20
C PHE A 188 -4.78 1.62 17.17
N ARG A 189 -6.02 1.35 17.61
CA ARG A 189 -7.09 0.82 16.73
C ARG A 189 -7.41 1.76 15.56
N LYS A 190 -7.46 3.07 15.79
CA LYS A 190 -7.73 4.07 14.74
C LYS A 190 -6.58 4.22 13.74
N ASN A 191 -5.38 3.78 14.11
CA ASN A 191 -4.16 3.94 13.32
C ASN A 191 -3.63 2.58 12.83
N ALA A 192 -4.51 1.78 12.23
CA ALA A 192 -4.19 0.45 11.78
C ALA A 192 -3.03 0.41 10.77
N GLY A 193 -2.07 -0.48 11.00
CA GLY A 193 -0.86 -0.60 10.18
C GLY A 193 0.30 0.28 10.64
N ILE A 194 0.22 0.86 11.83
CA ILE A 194 1.31 1.59 12.49
C ILE A 194 1.54 0.96 13.88
N SER A 195 2.80 0.68 14.21
CA SER A 195 3.19 0.16 15.54
C SER A 195 2.69 1.06 16.68
N PRO A 196 2.17 0.49 17.78
CA PRO A 196 1.89 1.25 19.01
C PRO A 196 3.10 2.01 19.52
N ILE A 197 4.29 1.38 19.48
CA ILE A 197 5.54 1.99 19.95
C ILE A 197 5.86 3.24 19.16
N ALA A 198 5.62 3.22 17.84
CA ALA A 198 5.84 4.40 16.98
C ALA A 198 4.87 5.55 17.30
N ILE A 199 3.64 5.21 17.68
CA ILE A 199 2.62 6.18 18.10
C ILE A 199 3.00 6.78 19.45
N GLU A 200 3.49 5.96 20.39
CA GLU A 200 4.02 6.42 21.68
C GLU A 200 5.24 7.34 21.51
N GLU A 201 6.20 6.99 20.65
CA GLU A 201 7.35 7.85 20.37
C GLU A 201 6.93 9.22 19.81
N LEU A 202 5.92 9.25 18.94
CA LEU A 202 5.36 10.50 18.43
C LEU A 202 4.68 11.29 19.55
N TYR A 203 3.97 10.61 20.45
CA TYR A 203 3.33 11.24 21.59
C TYR A 203 4.34 11.83 22.58
N SER A 204 5.41 11.12 22.91
CA SER A 204 6.51 11.66 23.72
C SER A 204 7.16 12.88 23.06
N TYR A 205 7.28 12.89 21.72
CA TYR A 205 7.71 14.09 20.99
C TYR A 205 6.74 15.27 21.15
N PHE A 206 5.42 15.01 21.13
CA PHE A 206 4.42 16.06 21.37
C PHE A 206 4.45 16.57 22.81
N GLN A 207 4.62 15.69 23.80
CA GLN A 207 4.80 16.08 25.21
C GLN A 207 6.04 16.96 25.38
N ASN A 208 7.18 16.58 24.80
CA ASN A 208 8.40 17.40 24.85
C ASN A 208 8.19 18.79 24.23
N LYS A 209 7.40 18.89 23.15
CA LYS A 209 7.04 20.20 22.56
C LYS A 209 6.13 21.02 23.46
N ALA A 210 5.22 20.38 24.19
CA ALA A 210 4.40 21.02 25.21
C ALA A 210 5.22 21.57 26.37
N GLU A 211 6.18 20.80 26.88
CA GLU A 211 7.06 21.23 27.96
C GLU A 211 7.93 22.44 27.59
N ASN A 212 8.24 22.59 26.31
CA ASN A 212 9.02 23.70 25.76
C ASN A 212 8.16 24.86 25.19
N ASP A 213 6.85 24.88 25.47
CA ASP A 213 5.90 25.90 25.00
C ASP A 213 5.87 26.10 23.47
N ASP A 214 6.07 25.01 22.71
CA ASP A 214 6.16 24.99 21.25
C ASP A 214 5.08 24.07 20.62
N LEU A 215 3.88 24.05 21.21
CA LEU A 215 2.74 23.29 20.67
C LEU A 215 2.19 23.88 19.39
N GLU A 216 2.22 25.21 19.23
CA GLU A 216 1.66 25.87 18.05
C GLU A 216 2.35 25.42 16.76
N SER A 217 3.65 25.08 16.82
CA SER A 217 4.36 24.55 15.65
C SER A 217 3.90 23.17 15.20
N LEU A 218 3.10 22.48 16.01
CA LEU A 218 2.52 21.18 15.68
C LEU A 218 1.23 21.29 14.87
N ILE A 219 0.55 22.44 14.91
CA ILE A 219 -0.74 22.64 14.26
C ILE A 219 -0.52 22.72 12.74
N PRO A 220 -1.19 21.87 11.93
CA PRO A 220 -1.11 21.98 10.48
C PRO A 220 -1.58 23.36 9.99
N PRO A 221 -0.90 23.96 9.01
CA PRO A 221 -1.28 25.28 8.50
C PRO A 221 -2.61 25.20 7.76
N HIS A 222 -3.32 26.32 7.67
CA HIS A 222 -4.43 26.43 6.72
C HIS A 222 -3.89 26.25 5.29
N PRO A 223 -4.56 25.47 4.40
CA PRO A 223 -4.06 25.21 3.05
C PRO A 223 -3.81 26.45 2.19
N SER A 224 -4.52 27.54 2.46
CA SER A 224 -4.37 28.84 1.76
C SER A 224 -3.31 29.75 2.36
N SER A 225 -2.57 29.31 3.38
CA SER A 225 -1.48 30.09 3.98
C SER A 225 -0.30 30.23 3.00
N GLU A 226 0.33 31.41 2.97
CA GLU A 226 1.53 31.65 2.15
C GLU A 226 2.67 30.67 2.48
N ASN A 227 2.76 30.22 3.73
CA ASN A 227 3.77 29.28 4.21
C ASN A 227 3.29 27.83 4.28
N ALA A 228 2.12 27.50 3.70
CA ALA A 228 1.52 26.17 3.79
C ALA A 228 2.48 25.05 3.36
N VAL A 229 3.26 25.25 2.29
CA VAL A 229 4.21 24.25 1.79
C VAL A 229 5.28 23.92 2.82
N VAL A 230 5.86 24.93 3.47
CA VAL A 230 6.95 24.74 4.45
C VAL A 230 6.41 24.03 5.69
N GLU A 231 5.29 24.49 6.23
CA GLU A 231 4.69 23.91 7.44
C GLU A 231 4.14 22.48 7.17
N LEU A 232 3.53 22.22 6.01
CA LEU A 232 3.15 20.86 5.61
C LEU A 232 4.37 19.96 5.43
N THR A 233 5.49 20.48 4.93
CA THR A 233 6.74 19.70 4.83
C THR A 233 7.24 19.28 6.21
N LYS A 234 7.11 20.13 7.23
CA LYS A 234 7.42 19.75 8.62
C LYS A 234 6.50 18.64 9.12
N VAL A 235 5.20 18.74 8.88
CA VAL A 235 4.23 17.68 9.23
C VAL A 235 4.60 16.35 8.57
N LEU A 236 4.82 16.34 7.25
CA LEU A 236 5.21 15.14 6.51
C LEU A 236 6.55 14.57 7.00
N SER A 237 7.50 15.44 7.35
CA SER A 237 8.80 15.02 7.90
C SER A 237 8.65 14.35 9.27
N ARG A 238 7.75 14.82 10.13
CA ARG A 238 7.42 14.16 11.41
C ARG A 238 6.79 12.78 11.16
N ILE A 239 5.84 12.69 10.23
CA ILE A 239 5.22 11.41 9.85
C ILE A 239 6.27 10.42 9.34
N ASN A 240 7.18 10.86 8.47
CA ASN A 240 8.29 10.02 8.01
C ASN A 240 9.23 9.61 9.15
N LYS A 241 9.50 10.51 10.10
CA LYS A 241 10.43 10.23 11.18
C LYS A 241 9.86 9.19 12.16
N TYR A 242 8.62 9.38 12.59
CA TYR A 242 8.03 8.62 13.68
C TYR A 242 7.13 7.49 13.22
N LEU A 243 6.27 7.70 12.23
CA LEU A 243 5.22 6.72 11.91
C LEU A 243 5.60 5.81 10.75
N SER A 244 6.00 6.41 9.62
CA SER A 244 6.16 5.69 8.35
C SER A 244 7.34 6.21 7.54
N PRO A 245 8.56 5.73 7.84
CA PRO A 245 9.77 6.13 7.13
C PRO A 245 9.67 5.96 5.63
N SER A 246 10.08 7.02 4.92
CA SER A 246 10.12 7.06 3.45
C SER A 246 8.76 6.92 2.74
N SER A 247 7.63 6.94 3.47
CA SER A 247 6.30 6.95 2.84
C SER A 247 6.02 8.24 2.09
N PHE A 248 6.53 9.36 2.60
CA PHE A 248 6.40 10.67 1.97
C PHE A 248 7.77 11.21 1.59
N GLY A 249 8.44 10.58 0.62
CA GLY A 249 9.58 11.12 -0.14
C GLY A 249 10.77 11.69 0.65
N PHE A 250 11.89 10.95 0.64
CA PHE A 250 13.26 11.52 0.80
C PHE A 250 14.14 11.29 -0.45
N MET A 251 13.56 10.80 -1.56
CA MET A 251 14.22 10.73 -2.86
C MET A 251 13.72 11.86 -3.75
N PHE A 252 14.63 12.75 -4.16
CA PHE A 252 14.40 13.84 -5.13
C PHE A 252 13.78 13.39 -6.47
N TRP A 253 13.65 12.08 -6.74
CA TRP A 253 13.21 11.52 -8.02
C TRP A 253 11.85 10.80 -8.00
N SER A 254 11.15 10.76 -6.87
CA SER A 254 9.90 9.99 -6.75
C SER A 254 8.81 10.74 -6.00
N ASN A 255 8.64 12.04 -6.30
CA ASN A 255 7.58 12.86 -5.72
C ASN A 255 6.50 13.27 -6.74
N PRO A 256 5.59 12.36 -7.15
CA PRO A 256 4.43 12.75 -7.95
C PRO A 256 3.45 13.62 -7.15
N ILE A 257 3.40 13.50 -5.81
CA ILE A 257 2.47 14.25 -4.94
C ILE A 257 2.92 15.70 -4.77
N GLY A 258 4.21 15.95 -4.55
CA GLY A 258 4.78 17.29 -4.52
C GLY A 258 4.62 18.02 -5.85
N HIS A 259 4.77 17.30 -6.97
CA HIS A 259 4.49 17.87 -8.29
C HIS A 259 3.00 18.17 -8.53
N LEU A 260 2.08 17.40 -7.91
CA LEU A 260 0.64 17.63 -8.00
C LEU A 260 0.20 18.86 -7.19
N ILE A 261 0.76 19.05 -5.99
CA ILE A 261 0.45 20.20 -5.13
C ILE A 261 1.00 21.49 -5.75
N LEU A 262 2.22 21.46 -6.30
CA LEU A 262 2.81 22.61 -6.99
C LEU A 262 2.08 23.00 -8.28
N ARG A 263 1.44 22.04 -8.98
CA ARG A 263 0.65 22.32 -10.19
C ARG A 263 -0.75 22.88 -9.94
N GLN A 264 -1.34 22.70 -8.76
CA GLN A 264 -2.66 23.26 -8.46
C GLN A 264 -2.61 24.71 -7.98
N TYR A 265 -1.46 25.19 -7.50
CA TYR A 265 -1.33 26.52 -6.89
C TYR A 265 -0.22 27.40 -7.52
N GLY A 266 0.47 26.94 -8.56
CA GLY A 266 1.49 27.71 -9.28
C GLY A 266 1.12 27.91 -10.76
N GLN A 267 0.58 29.10 -11.06
CA GLN A 267 0.31 29.75 -12.36
C GLN A 267 -0.37 28.93 -13.47
#